data_AF-A0A832TCT0-F1
#
_entry.id   AF-A0A832TCT0-F1
#
_cell.length_a   1.000
_cell.length_b   1.000
_cell.length_c   1.000
_cell.angle_alpha   90.00
_cell.angle_beta   90.00
_cell.angle_gamma   90.00
#
_symmetry.space_group_name_H-M   'P 1'
#
loop_
_entity.id
_entity.type
_entity.pdbx_description
1 polymer ?
#
loop_
_entity_poly.entity_id
_entity_poly.type
_entity_poly.pdbx_seq_one_letter_code
_entity_poly.pdbx_strand_id
1 'polypeptide(L)'
;MVDENGLEVERTDYFPYGQVRSGGLEKYGFTGQENDADTGLMYYGARYYSPEYRVFVQSDTMLPDPYNPQALNRYSYALNNPVKYTDPSGHYVETAIDVAFLAMDINDIRTGNDDKWTYIVLLLMLYVLWRRV
;
A
#
# COMPACT_ATOMS: atom_id res chain seq x y z
N MET A 1 20.85 -8.42 -4.66
CA MET A 1 21.50 -8.82 -3.41
C MET A 1 23.01 -8.81 -3.60
N VAL A 2 23.75 -8.33 -2.60
CA VAL A 2 25.21 -8.37 -2.57
C VAL A 2 25.67 -9.08 -1.29
N ASP A 3 26.87 -9.65 -1.30
CA ASP A 3 27.49 -10.26 -0.13
C ASP A 3 28.18 -9.22 0.77
N GLU A 4 28.81 -9.70 1.85
CA GLU A 4 29.57 -8.87 2.80
C GLU A 4 30.77 -8.15 2.17
N ASN A 5 31.25 -8.61 1.01
CA ASN A 5 32.34 -8.02 0.25
C ASN A 5 31.85 -7.07 -0.85
N GLY A 6 30.53 -6.89 -0.98
CA GLY A 6 29.90 -6.05 -2.00
C GLY A 6 29.83 -6.69 -3.39
N LEU A 7 30.06 -8.00 -3.51
CA LEU A 7 29.91 -8.73 -4.76
C LEU A 7 28.44 -9.07 -5.02
N GLU A 8 28.00 -8.98 -6.28
CA GLU A 8 26.63 -9.32 -6.69
C GLU A 8 26.38 -10.82 -6.50
N VAL A 9 25.40 -11.14 -5.64
CA VAL A 9 24.93 -12.52 -5.39
C VAL A 9 23.72 -12.83 -6.27
N GLU A 10 22.78 -11.89 -6.34
CA GLU A 10 21.57 -12.04 -7.14
C GLU A 10 21.12 -10.68 -7.70
N ARG A 11 20.60 -10.72 -8.92
CA ARG A 11 19.80 -9.64 -9.50
C ARG A 11 18.45 -10.17 -9.89
N THR A 12 17.42 -9.53 -9.37
CA THR A 12 16.03 -9.87 -9.66
C THR A 12 15.40 -8.74 -10.45
N ASP A 13 14.80 -9.07 -11.59
CA ASP A 13 14.06 -8.13 -12.41
C ASP A 13 12.57 -8.47 -12.34
N TYR A 14 11.73 -7.44 -12.32
CA TYR A 14 10.29 -7.57 -12.21
C TYR A 14 9.57 -6.89 -13.38
N PHE A 15 8.42 -7.44 -13.77
CA PHE A 15 7.42 -6.71 -14.52
C PHE A 15 6.75 -5.65 -13.61
N PRO A 16 6.03 -4.66 -14.18
CA PRO A 16 5.43 -3.57 -13.40
C PRO A 16 4.54 -4.01 -12.23
N TYR A 17 3.91 -5.18 -12.34
CA TYR A 17 3.01 -5.75 -11.32
C TYR A 17 3.69 -6.80 -10.43
N GLY A 18 5.02 -6.83 -10.39
CA GLY A 18 5.77 -7.68 -9.46
C GLY A 18 5.95 -9.13 -9.90
N GLN A 19 5.47 -9.53 -11.09
CA GLN A 19 5.84 -10.82 -11.64
C GLN A 19 7.35 -10.84 -11.93
N VAL A 20 8.03 -11.89 -11.47
CA VAL A 20 9.47 -12.08 -11.69
C VAL A 20 9.74 -12.30 -13.17
N ARG A 21 10.64 -11.51 -13.73
CA ARG A 21 11.15 -11.65 -15.11
C ARG A 21 12.43 -12.48 -15.15
N SER A 22 13.31 -12.29 -14.17
CA SER A 22 14.58 -13.02 -13.99
C SER A 22 15.00 -12.98 -12.53
N GLY A 23 15.70 -14.02 -12.06
CA GLY A 23 16.05 -14.21 -10.65
C GLY A 23 14.86 -14.70 -9.82
N GLY A 24 14.71 -14.19 -8.60
CA GLY A 24 13.50 -14.32 -7.77
C GLY A 24 13.58 -15.42 -6.73
N LEU A 25 14.78 -15.74 -6.23
CA LEU A 25 14.97 -16.81 -5.24
C LEU A 25 14.77 -16.29 -3.80
N GLU A 26 14.78 -14.98 -3.63
CA GLU A 26 14.68 -14.34 -2.32
C GLU A 26 13.26 -14.39 -1.72
N LYS A 27 13.23 -14.60 -0.40
CA LYS A 27 12.00 -14.58 0.40
C LYS A 27 11.30 -13.22 0.32
N TYR A 28 12.06 -12.12 0.34
CA TYR A 28 11.52 -10.77 0.20
C TYR A 28 11.89 -10.21 -1.16
N GLY A 29 10.91 -9.73 -1.92
CA GLY A 29 11.11 -9.34 -3.30
C GLY A 29 10.44 -8.02 -3.64
N PHE A 30 9.46 -8.09 -4.54
CA PHE A 30 8.81 -6.92 -5.10
C PHE A 30 8.26 -6.01 -4.00
N THR A 31 8.66 -4.74 -4.02
CA THR A 31 8.28 -3.72 -3.03
C THR A 31 8.59 -4.09 -1.57
N GLY A 32 9.52 -5.02 -1.34
CA GLY A 32 9.92 -5.49 0.00
C GLY A 32 8.95 -6.48 0.64
N GLN A 33 7.98 -7.00 -0.12
CA GLN A 33 6.96 -7.91 0.40
C GLN A 33 7.45 -9.36 0.39
N GLU A 34 6.91 -10.16 1.30
CA GLU A 34 7.24 -11.58 1.42
C GLU A 34 6.60 -12.37 0.27
N ASN A 35 7.42 -13.10 -0.49
CA ASN A 35 6.99 -14.05 -1.49
C ASN A 35 6.67 -15.39 -0.83
N ASP A 36 5.43 -15.85 -0.99
CA ASP A 36 5.05 -17.21 -0.68
C ASP A 36 5.29 -18.09 -1.92
N ALA A 37 6.40 -18.82 -1.91
CA ALA A 37 6.82 -19.66 -3.02
C ALA A 37 5.86 -20.83 -3.31
N ASP A 38 5.10 -21.30 -2.32
CA ASP A 38 4.18 -22.43 -2.49
C ASP A 38 2.93 -22.02 -3.27
N THR A 39 2.51 -20.75 -3.14
CA THR A 39 1.29 -20.24 -3.77
C THR A 39 1.57 -19.26 -4.92
N GLY A 40 2.78 -18.71 -5.01
CA GLY A 40 3.13 -17.63 -5.93
C GLY A 40 2.50 -16.28 -5.55
N LEU A 41 1.95 -16.17 -4.34
CA LEU A 41 1.36 -14.94 -3.82
C LEU A 41 2.40 -14.15 -3.01
N MET A 42 2.14 -12.86 -2.85
CA MET A 42 2.93 -11.97 -2.00
C MET A 42 2.10 -11.54 -0.79
N TYR A 43 2.66 -11.61 0.42
CA TYR A 43 1.98 -11.17 1.63
C TYR A 43 2.28 -9.69 1.91
N TYR A 44 1.23 -8.87 1.90
CA TYR A 44 1.30 -7.41 2.11
C TYR A 44 0.87 -6.99 3.53
N GLY A 45 0.87 -7.92 4.49
CA GLY A 45 0.38 -7.67 5.86
C GLY A 45 -1.14 -7.82 5.97
N ALA A 46 -1.92 -6.97 5.31
CA ALA A 46 -3.38 -7.08 5.37
C ALA A 46 -3.96 -8.11 4.40
N ARG A 47 -3.32 -8.29 3.25
CA ARG A 47 -3.84 -9.10 2.14
C ARG A 47 -2.75 -9.85 1.42
N TYR A 48 -3.15 -10.92 0.75
CA TYR A 48 -2.32 -11.59 -0.24
C TYR A 48 -2.54 -10.99 -1.64
N TYR A 49 -1.45 -10.74 -2.35
CA TYR A 49 -1.41 -10.18 -3.69
C TYR A 49 -0.96 -11.23 -4.70
N SER A 50 -1.67 -11.34 -5.83
CA SER A 50 -1.24 -12.15 -6.97
C SER A 50 -0.56 -11.26 -8.01
N PRO A 51 0.77 -11.40 -8.22
CA PRO A 51 1.46 -10.70 -9.31
C PRO A 51 1.06 -11.22 -10.69
N GLU A 52 0.63 -12.48 -10.80
CA GLU A 52 0.16 -13.09 -12.05
C GLU A 52 -1.17 -12.47 -12.51
N TYR A 53 -2.15 -12.40 -11.60
CA TYR A 53 -3.46 -11.82 -11.88
C TYR A 53 -3.54 -10.31 -11.64
N ARG A 54 -2.47 -9.72 -11.08
CA ARG A 54 -2.31 -8.28 -10.83
C ARG A 54 -3.32 -7.69 -9.85
N VAL A 55 -3.86 -8.52 -8.96
CA VAL A 55 -4.91 -8.17 -8.01
C VAL A 55 -4.63 -8.78 -6.65
N PHE A 56 -5.19 -8.17 -5.60
CA PHE A 56 -5.32 -8.84 -4.31
C PHE A 56 -6.32 -9.98 -4.42
N VAL A 57 -6.07 -11.09 -3.71
CA VAL A 57 -6.98 -12.25 -3.69
C VAL A 57 -8.11 -12.07 -2.67
N GLN A 58 -8.04 -11.03 -1.86
CA GLN A 58 -9.02 -10.65 -0.84
C GLN A 58 -9.49 -9.21 -1.09
N SER A 59 -10.77 -8.94 -0.79
CA SER A 59 -11.29 -7.57 -0.85
C SER A 59 -10.67 -6.73 0.26
N ASP A 60 -10.27 -5.51 -0.05
CA ASP A 60 -9.82 -4.51 0.93
C ASP A 60 -10.90 -4.26 1.99
N THR A 61 -10.62 -4.40 3.29
CA THR A 61 -11.60 -4.05 4.33
C THR A 61 -11.86 -2.54 4.43
N MET A 62 -10.96 -1.74 3.86
CA MET A 62 -11.03 -0.28 3.82
C MET A 62 -11.43 0.18 2.41
N LEU A 63 -12.22 1.24 2.33
CA LEU A 63 -12.50 1.90 1.06
C LEU A 63 -11.63 3.16 0.98
N PRO A 64 -10.67 3.23 0.04
CA PRO A 64 -9.70 4.32 -0.04
C PRO A 64 -10.33 5.70 -0.18
N ASP A 65 -11.24 5.83 -1.13
CA ASP A 65 -11.89 7.08 -1.47
C ASP A 65 -13.21 6.74 -2.18
N PRO A 66 -14.38 6.99 -1.57
CA PRO A 66 -15.67 6.73 -2.19
C PRO A 66 -15.97 7.64 -3.39
N TYR A 67 -15.26 8.77 -3.53
CA TYR A 67 -15.45 9.73 -4.61
C TYR A 67 -14.53 9.47 -5.81
N ASN A 68 -13.52 8.61 -5.65
CA ASN A 68 -12.68 8.16 -6.75
C ASN A 68 -13.19 6.80 -7.27
N PRO A 69 -13.79 6.75 -8.48
CA PRO A 69 -14.29 5.50 -9.05
C PRO A 69 -13.22 4.40 -9.16
N GLN A 70 -11.95 4.79 -9.28
CA GLN A 70 -10.84 3.83 -9.35
C GLN A 70 -10.59 3.12 -8.02
N ALA A 71 -10.83 3.82 -6.90
CA ALA A 71 -10.70 3.30 -5.54
C ALA A 71 -11.86 2.39 -5.12
N LEU A 72 -12.97 2.40 -5.87
CA LEU A 72 -14.09 1.48 -5.64
C LEU A 72 -13.73 0.02 -5.93
N ASN A 73 -12.67 -0.23 -6.71
CA ASN A 73 -12.15 -1.58 -6.90
C ASN A 73 -11.29 -2.01 -5.71
N ARG A 74 -11.93 -2.69 -4.75
CA ARG A 74 -11.33 -3.23 -3.52
C ARG A 74 -10.31 -4.36 -3.74
N TYR A 75 -10.06 -4.80 -4.97
CA TYR A 75 -9.05 -5.81 -5.29
C TYR A 75 -7.83 -5.22 -6.02
N SER A 76 -7.90 -3.95 -6.41
CA SER A 76 -6.83 -3.32 -7.19
C SER A 76 -5.56 -3.12 -6.36
N TYR A 77 -4.41 -3.35 -6.99
CA TYR A 77 -3.11 -2.97 -6.44
C TYR A 77 -2.71 -1.60 -6.97
N ALA A 78 -2.29 -0.70 -6.07
CA ALA A 78 -1.67 0.57 -6.42
C ALA A 78 -2.50 1.43 -7.41
N LEU A 79 -3.84 1.45 -7.27
CA LEU A 79 -4.79 2.10 -8.20
C LEU A 79 -4.56 1.73 -9.68
N ASN A 80 -4.11 0.51 -9.96
CA ASN A 80 -3.71 0.03 -11.29
C ASN A 80 -2.55 0.80 -11.94
N ASN A 81 -1.70 1.47 -11.14
CA ASN A 81 -0.50 2.15 -11.61
C ASN A 81 0.73 1.84 -10.73
N PRO A 82 1.21 0.59 -10.75
CA PRO A 82 2.28 0.13 -9.85
C PRO A 82 3.67 0.68 -10.19
N VAL A 83 3.82 1.37 -11.34
CA VAL A 83 5.04 2.10 -11.68
C VAL A 83 5.13 3.42 -10.90
N LYS A 84 3.98 4.02 -10.60
CA LYS A 84 3.89 5.28 -9.85
C LYS A 84 3.66 5.06 -8.35
N TYR A 85 3.01 3.97 -8.00
CA TYR A 85 2.37 3.75 -6.71
C TYR A 85 2.75 2.39 -6.12
N THR A 86 2.87 2.30 -4.80
CA THR A 86 3.20 1.07 -4.06
C THR A 86 2.33 0.96 -2.82
N ASP A 87 1.74 -0.21 -2.56
CA ASP A 87 0.95 -0.50 -1.35
C ASP A 87 1.85 -1.15 -0.29
N PRO A 88 2.28 -0.48 0.79
CA PRO A 88 3.14 -1.14 1.77
C PRO A 88 2.35 -2.02 2.75
N SER A 89 1.09 -1.67 3.02
CA SER A 89 0.24 -2.29 4.04
C SER A 89 -0.81 -3.25 3.49
N GLY A 90 -0.95 -3.30 2.16
CA GLY A 90 -2.04 -4.02 1.53
C GLY A 90 -3.37 -3.34 1.77
N HIS A 91 -3.42 -2.04 2.00
CA HIS A 91 -4.65 -1.24 2.12
C HIS A 91 -4.45 0.06 1.34
N TYR A 92 -4.20 -0.02 0.03
CA TYR A 92 -3.74 1.12 -0.79
C TYR A 92 -4.57 2.38 -0.61
N VAL A 93 -4.17 3.18 0.36
CA VAL A 93 -4.68 4.48 0.69
C VAL A 93 -3.65 5.15 1.60
N GLU A 94 -3.67 6.48 1.66
CA GLU A 94 -3.55 7.12 2.97
C GLU A 94 -2.12 7.25 3.59
N THR A 95 -1.14 7.82 2.88
CA THR A 95 -0.04 8.54 3.58
C THR A 95 0.07 9.98 3.14
N ALA A 96 0.14 10.26 1.83
CA ALA A 96 0.23 11.64 1.37
C ALA A 96 -1.10 12.41 1.53
N ILE A 97 -2.22 11.76 1.23
CA ILE A 97 -3.55 12.36 1.31
C ILE A 97 -3.99 12.50 2.78
N ASP A 98 -3.70 11.51 3.62
CA ASP A 98 -3.94 11.58 5.08
C ASP A 98 -3.15 12.67 5.73
N VAL A 99 -1.86 12.74 5.43
CA VAL A 99 -1.02 13.78 6.02
C VAL A 99 -1.51 15.14 5.55
N ALA A 100 -2.01 15.27 4.32
CA ALA A 100 -2.62 16.51 3.84
C ALA A 100 -3.93 16.83 4.56
N PHE A 101 -4.87 15.89 4.69
CA PHE A 101 -6.14 16.11 5.39
C PHE A 101 -5.95 16.32 6.88
N LEU A 102 -5.10 15.53 7.54
CA LEU A 102 -4.71 15.71 8.93
C LEU A 102 -4.05 17.09 9.15
N ALA A 103 -3.16 17.52 8.25
CA ALA A 103 -2.54 18.85 8.33
C ALA A 103 -3.55 19.98 8.11
N MET A 104 -4.52 19.80 7.21
CA MET A 104 -5.62 20.75 7.00
C MET A 104 -6.51 20.84 8.23
N ASP A 105 -6.97 19.71 8.77
CA ASP A 105 -7.81 19.65 9.97
C ASP A 105 -7.10 20.27 11.18
N ILE A 106 -5.81 19.96 11.37
CA ILE A 106 -4.98 20.57 12.42
C ILE A 106 -4.85 22.08 12.21
N ASN A 107 -4.69 22.55 10.97
CA ASN A 107 -4.60 23.98 10.66
C ASN A 107 -5.94 24.70 10.91
N ASP A 108 -7.07 24.08 10.58
CA ASP A 108 -8.41 24.63 10.84
C ASP A 108 -8.67 24.75 12.35
N ILE A 109 -8.33 23.71 13.14
CA ILE A 109 -8.35 23.75 14.61
C ILE A 109 -7.42 24.85 15.16
N ARG A 110 -6.21 24.99 14.58
CA ARG A 110 -5.25 26.01 15.02
C ARG A 110 -5.74 27.44 14.72
N THR A 111 -6.45 27.62 13.61
CA THR A 111 -6.88 28.93 13.13
C THR A 111 -8.28 29.31 13.61
N GLY A 112 -9.00 28.41 14.27
CA GLY A 112 -10.36 28.62 14.75
C GLY A 112 -11.42 28.55 13.66
N ASN A 113 -11.08 27.94 12.51
CA ASN A 113 -12.00 27.66 11.41
C ASN A 113 -12.62 26.26 11.53
N ASP A 114 -12.36 25.55 12.62
CA ASP A 114 -12.86 24.21 12.89
C ASP A 114 -14.37 24.19 13.14
N ASP A 115 -15.02 23.14 12.64
CA ASP A 115 -16.39 22.80 12.98
C ASP A 115 -16.48 21.41 13.61
N LYS A 116 -17.68 20.98 13.99
CA LYS A 116 -17.88 19.64 14.56
C LYS A 116 -17.41 18.53 13.63
N TRP A 117 -17.45 18.75 12.32
CA TRP A 117 -17.03 17.76 11.34
C TRP A 117 -15.51 17.65 11.27
N THR A 118 -14.76 18.76 11.42
CA THR A 118 -13.30 18.75 11.53
C THR A 118 -12.84 17.76 12.62
N TYR A 119 -13.45 17.79 13.81
CA TYR A 119 -13.08 16.85 14.88
C TYR A 119 -13.52 15.40 14.62
N ILE A 120 -14.68 15.19 13.98
CA ILE A 120 -15.16 13.85 13.63
C ILE A 120 -14.23 13.21 12.60
N VAL A 121 -13.87 13.95 11.54
CA VAL A 121 -12.96 13.49 10.48
C VAL A 121 -11.58 13.21 11.05
N LEU A 122 -11.02 14.12 11.87
CA LEU A 122 -9.74 13.93 12.54
C LEU A 122 -9.72 12.67 13.42
N LEU A 123 -10.75 12.44 14.25
CA LEU A 123 -10.84 11.24 15.09
C LEU A 123 -10.98 9.96 14.27
N LEU A 124 -11.68 10.01 13.14
CA LEU A 124 -11.87 8.87 12.25
C LEU A 124 -10.56 8.53 11.53
N MET A 125 -9.80 9.54 11.06
CA MET A 125 -8.46 9.37 10.50
C MET A 125 -7.46 8.85 11.54
N LEU A 126 -7.47 9.37 12.77
CA LEU A 126 -6.62 8.86 13.85
C LEU A 126 -6.96 7.41 14.23
N TYR A 127 -8.25 7.04 14.23
CA TYR A 127 -8.69 5.67 14.45
C TYR A 127 -8.25 4.73 13.32
N VAL A 128 -8.36 5.20 12.08
CA VAL A 128 -7.86 4.49 10.90
C VAL A 128 -6.34 4.31 10.97
N LEU A 129 -5.57 5.35 11.34
CA LEU A 129 -4.13 5.28 11.55
C LEU A 129 -3.74 4.35 12.70
N TRP A 130 -4.49 4.34 13.80
CA TRP A 130 -4.26 3.44 14.94
C TRP A 130 -4.46 1.96 14.57
N ARG A 131 -5.40 1.66 13.67
CA ARG A 131 -5.63 0.29 13.15
C ARG A 131 -4.47 -0.23 12.27
N ARG A 132 -3.48 0.61 11.93
CA ARG A 132 -2.34 0.26 11.06
C ARG A 132 -1.07 -0.16 11.81
N VAL A 133 -1.02 -0.02 13.15
CA VAL A 133 0.14 -0.35 14.00
C VAL A 133 -0.11 -1.61 14.82
#